data_AF-X0QZR9-F1
#
_entry.id   AF-X0QZR9-F1
#
_cell.length_a   1.000
_cell.length_b   1.000
_cell.length_c   1.000
_cell.angle_alpha   90.00
_cell.angle_beta   90.00
_cell.angle_gamma   90.00
#
_symmetry.space_group_name_H-M   'P 1'
#
loop_
_entity.id
_entity.type
_entity.pdbx_description
1 polymer ?
#
loop_
_entity_poly.entity_id
_entity_poly.type
_entity_poly.pdbx_seq_one_letter_code
_entity_poly.pdbx_strand_id
1 'polypeptide(L)'
;MQHEILALLDDLKSKHNMAMILISHDLNLVRRYSDEVIVMRQGQTIEQGQTSAVFDQPKADYTRTLIKQDFGQALTIEDDNADKQSIVLEVTRLNVQFPIEKGLLGGTKRWFDAVKDVDMTLQKGQALGIVGESGSGKTTIALGLSQLLSNQARVNGR
;
A
#
# COMPACT_ATOMS: atom_id res chain seq x y z
N MET A 1 -15.26 -8.99 -6.37
CA MET A 1 -14.29 -8.29 -7.25
C MET A 1 -12.83 -8.52 -6.88
N GLN A 2 -12.38 -8.42 -5.60
CA GLN A 2 -10.98 -8.77 -5.27
C GLN A 2 -10.72 -10.28 -5.32
N HIS A 3 -11.68 -11.12 -4.86
CA HIS A 3 -11.46 -12.55 -4.64
C HIS A 3 -11.12 -13.44 -5.85
N GLU A 4 -11.50 -13.03 -7.05
CA GLU A 4 -11.35 -13.85 -8.26
C GLU A 4 -9.94 -13.79 -8.86
N ILE A 5 -9.29 -12.62 -8.80
CA ILE A 5 -7.96 -12.42 -9.41
C ILE A 5 -6.90 -13.25 -8.69
N LEU A 6 -7.08 -13.47 -7.41
CA LEU A 6 -6.03 -13.98 -6.57
C LEU A 6 -6.26 -15.44 -6.19
N ALA A 7 -7.48 -15.94 -6.33
CA ALA A 7 -7.71 -17.37 -6.57
C ALA A 7 -7.11 -17.82 -7.91
N LEU A 8 -7.15 -16.97 -8.95
CA LEU A 8 -6.47 -17.26 -10.21
C LEU A 8 -4.95 -17.28 -10.02
N LEU A 9 -4.43 -16.36 -9.22
CA LEU A 9 -3.00 -16.36 -8.99
C LEU A 9 -2.60 -17.55 -8.13
N ASP A 10 -3.44 -17.94 -7.15
CA ASP A 10 -3.35 -19.21 -6.40
C ASP A 10 -3.46 -20.51 -7.23
N ASP A 11 -3.73 -20.37 -8.52
CA ASP A 11 -3.68 -21.49 -9.46
C ASP A 11 -2.40 -21.41 -10.33
N LEU A 12 -1.73 -20.25 -10.35
CA LEU A 12 -0.55 -19.99 -11.15
C LEU A 12 0.77 -20.38 -10.43
N LYS A 13 0.96 -20.19 -9.11
CA LYS A 13 2.20 -20.68 -8.41
C LYS A 13 2.24 -22.17 -8.47
N SER A 14 1.11 -22.80 -8.18
CA SER A 14 1.00 -24.24 -8.12
C SER A 14 1.29 -24.85 -9.50
N LYS A 15 0.83 -24.22 -10.58
CA LYS A 15 1.09 -24.68 -11.96
C LYS A 15 2.49 -24.40 -12.49
N HIS A 16 3.13 -23.33 -12.05
CA HIS A 16 4.40 -22.88 -12.63
C HIS A 16 5.60 -22.99 -11.65
N ASN A 17 5.37 -23.47 -10.42
CA ASN A 17 6.32 -23.73 -9.32
C ASN A 17 7.10 -22.52 -8.82
N MET A 18 6.40 -21.69 -8.08
CA MET A 18 6.77 -20.31 -8.03
C MET A 18 7.14 -19.74 -6.61
N ALA A 19 8.00 -18.67 -6.43
CA ALA A 19 8.12 -17.80 -5.16
C ALA A 19 7.48 -16.30 -5.13
N MET A 20 6.68 -15.83 -4.14
CA MET A 20 5.96 -14.53 -3.94
C MET A 20 5.95 -14.17 -2.47
N ILE A 21 6.08 -12.86 -2.28
CA ILE A 21 5.81 -12.20 -1.01
C ILE A 21 4.56 -11.37 -1.16
N LEU A 22 3.73 -11.44 -0.12
CA LEU A 22 2.50 -10.70 -0.03
C LEU A 22 2.53 -9.75 1.17
N ILE A 23 2.26 -8.49 0.88
CA ILE A 23 2.21 -7.44 1.88
C ILE A 23 0.80 -6.87 1.87
N SER A 24 0.08 -7.03 2.98
CA SER A 24 -1.30 -6.60 3.13
C SER A 24 -1.55 -6.11 4.54
N HIS A 25 -2.48 -5.17 4.65
CA HIS A 25 -3.07 -4.79 5.94
C HIS A 25 -4.23 -5.71 6.30
N ASP A 26 -5.01 -6.13 5.30
CA ASP A 26 -6.05 -7.14 5.43
C ASP A 26 -5.38 -8.45 5.85
N LEU A 27 -5.74 -8.90 7.05
CA LEU A 27 -5.10 -10.02 7.72
C LEU A 27 -5.61 -11.36 7.29
N ASN A 28 -6.90 -11.46 6.98
CA ASN A 28 -7.29 -12.76 6.53
C ASN A 28 -6.59 -13.01 5.17
N LEU A 29 -6.10 -11.99 4.43
CA LEU A 29 -5.46 -12.20 3.13
C LEU A 29 -4.36 -13.22 3.33
N VAL A 30 -3.43 -12.77 4.14
CA VAL A 30 -2.19 -13.41 4.46
C VAL A 30 -2.50 -14.81 4.96
N ARG A 31 -3.55 -14.94 5.79
CA ARG A 31 -4.00 -16.24 6.27
C ARG A 31 -4.49 -17.20 5.18
N ARG A 32 -5.06 -16.74 4.05
CA ARG A 32 -5.64 -17.65 3.04
C ARG A 32 -4.62 -18.28 2.11
N TYR A 33 -3.55 -17.56 1.82
CA TYR A 33 -2.71 -17.89 0.67
C TYR A 33 -1.20 -17.64 0.90
N SER A 34 -0.80 -17.22 2.11
CA SER A 34 0.62 -17.20 2.47
C SER A 34 0.94 -18.42 3.31
N ASP A 35 2.03 -19.11 2.98
CA ASP A 35 2.49 -20.26 3.75
C ASP A 35 3.13 -19.82 5.09
N GLU A 36 3.95 -18.76 5.07
CA GLU A 36 4.54 -18.09 6.25
C GLU A 36 4.13 -16.61 6.37
N VAL A 37 4.17 -16.07 7.59
CA VAL A 37 3.85 -14.65 7.89
C VAL A 37 4.89 -14.02 8.81
N ILE A 38 5.15 -12.72 8.59
CA ILE A 38 5.94 -11.87 9.47
C ILE A 38 5.07 -10.74 10.04
N VAL A 39 4.86 -10.85 11.34
CA VAL A 39 4.44 -9.86 12.35
C VAL A 39 5.29 -8.58 12.41
N MET A 40 4.93 -7.42 11.85
CA MET A 40 5.77 -6.21 11.99
C MET A 40 5.07 -5.03 12.68
N ARG A 41 5.83 -4.27 13.50
CA ARG A 41 5.40 -3.01 14.12
C ARG A 41 6.58 -2.07 14.29
N GLN A 42 6.45 -0.81 13.87
CA GLN A 42 7.49 0.22 14.03
C GLN A 42 8.86 -0.24 13.49
N GLY A 43 8.86 -1.02 12.39
CA GLY A 43 10.08 -1.52 11.75
C GLY A 43 10.75 -2.70 12.46
N GLN A 44 10.12 -3.28 13.48
CA GLN A 44 10.63 -4.46 14.18
C GLN A 44 9.78 -5.68 13.86
N THR A 45 10.44 -6.83 13.69
CA THR A 45 9.77 -8.13 13.65
C THR A 45 9.29 -8.45 15.06
N ILE A 46 7.97 -8.46 15.19
CA ILE A 46 7.25 -8.79 16.40
C ILE A 46 7.01 -10.29 16.49
N GLU A 47 6.75 -10.96 15.36
CA GLU A 47 6.49 -12.39 15.31
C GLU A 47 6.73 -12.93 13.89
N GLN A 48 7.15 -14.18 13.76
CA GLN A 48 7.34 -14.82 12.45
C GLN A 48 7.12 -16.32 12.58
N GLY A 49 6.55 -16.93 11.54
CA GLY A 49 6.47 -18.37 11.40
C GLY A 49 5.40 -18.79 10.39
N GLN A 50 5.05 -20.08 10.42
CA GLN A 50 3.96 -20.61 9.61
C GLN A 50 2.68 -19.82 9.86
N THR A 51 2.01 -19.45 8.77
CA THR A 51 0.80 -18.63 8.81
C THR A 51 -0.26 -19.25 9.72
N SER A 52 -0.50 -20.56 9.62
CA SER A 52 -1.44 -21.25 10.52
C SER A 52 -1.03 -21.11 11.99
N ALA A 53 0.25 -21.29 12.32
CA ALA A 53 0.74 -21.20 13.70
C ALA A 53 0.64 -19.78 14.26
N VAL A 54 0.99 -18.75 13.49
CA VAL A 54 0.95 -17.35 13.93
C VAL A 54 -0.49 -16.83 14.04
N PHE A 55 -1.40 -17.28 13.18
CA PHE A 55 -2.81 -16.87 13.24
C PHE A 55 -3.63 -17.65 14.27
N ASP A 56 -3.36 -18.95 14.47
CA ASP A 56 -4.11 -19.79 15.42
C ASP A 56 -3.54 -19.71 16.85
N GLN A 57 -2.24 -19.50 17.00
CA GLN A 57 -1.55 -19.37 18.29
C GLN A 57 -0.52 -18.22 18.31
N PRO A 58 -0.98 -16.96 18.11
CA PRO A 58 -0.10 -15.80 18.18
C PRO A 58 0.57 -15.68 19.56
N LYS A 59 1.90 -15.59 19.55
CA LYS A 59 2.74 -15.49 20.73
C LYS A 59 2.89 -14.06 21.23
N ALA A 60 2.92 -13.07 20.33
CA ALA A 60 3.06 -11.67 20.70
C ALA A 60 1.71 -10.96 20.90
N ASP A 61 1.61 -10.10 21.92
CA ASP A 61 0.37 -9.40 22.28
C ASP A 61 -0.11 -8.41 21.20
N TYR A 62 0.82 -7.84 20.45
CA TYR A 62 0.49 -7.02 19.29
C TYR A 62 -0.13 -7.88 18.17
N THR A 63 0.43 -9.04 17.85
CA THR A 63 -0.13 -9.98 16.86
C THR A 63 -1.55 -10.42 17.25
N ARG A 64 -1.76 -10.71 18.55
CA ARG A 64 -3.10 -11.02 19.10
C ARG A 64 -4.10 -9.87 18.91
N THR A 65 -3.65 -8.64 19.10
CA THR A 65 -4.50 -7.44 18.95
C THR A 65 -4.82 -7.19 17.48
N LEU A 66 -3.82 -7.33 16.60
CA LEU A 66 -3.93 -7.18 15.15
C LEU A 66 -4.95 -8.16 14.56
N ILE A 67 -4.83 -9.46 14.89
CA ILE A 67 -5.75 -10.52 14.43
C ILE A 67 -7.18 -10.30 14.94
N LYS A 68 -7.34 -9.69 16.11
CA LYS A 68 -8.66 -9.33 16.67
C LYS A 68 -9.26 -8.06 16.03
N GLN A 69 -8.48 -7.27 15.30
CA GLN A 69 -8.87 -5.95 14.79
C GLN A 69 -9.26 -5.89 13.30
N ASP A 70 -8.85 -6.84 12.43
CA ASP A 70 -9.08 -6.73 10.97
C ASP A 70 -9.89 -7.88 10.31
N PHE A 71 -10.75 -7.46 9.37
CA PHE A 71 -11.83 -8.15 8.66
C PHE A 71 -11.37 -8.74 7.30
N GLY A 72 -11.88 -9.90 6.85
CA GLY A 72 -11.72 -10.47 5.47
C GLY A 72 -10.32 -10.84 4.98
N GLN A 73 -10.19 -11.67 3.89
CA GLN A 73 -8.91 -12.16 3.32
C GLN A 73 -8.57 -11.55 1.93
N ALA A 74 -7.65 -10.58 1.77
CA ALA A 74 -7.27 -9.87 0.51
C ALA A 74 -6.38 -10.54 -0.56
N LEU A 75 -6.30 -11.85 -0.65
CA LEU A 75 -5.69 -12.69 -1.71
C LEU A 75 -4.29 -12.49 -2.40
N THR A 76 -3.62 -13.59 -2.78
CA THR A 76 -2.14 -13.66 -2.89
C THR A 76 -1.75 -14.13 -4.28
N ILE A 77 -0.87 -13.37 -4.93
CA ILE A 77 -0.35 -13.65 -6.27
C ILE A 77 0.67 -14.78 -6.27
N GLU A 78 0.23 -16.03 -6.11
CA GLU A 78 1.04 -17.24 -6.11
C GLU A 78 2.19 -17.10 -7.17
N ASP A 79 3.28 -16.62 -6.60
CA ASP A 79 4.70 -16.74 -6.78
C ASP A 79 5.40 -16.82 -8.19
N ASP A 80 6.73 -16.59 -8.35
CA ASP A 80 7.84 -16.98 -9.32
C ASP A 80 8.65 -15.80 -9.78
N ASN A 81 9.93 -16.08 -9.89
CA ASN A 81 10.97 -15.24 -10.46
C ASN A 81 11.41 -14.06 -9.59
N ALA A 82 12.73 -14.00 -9.44
CA ALA A 82 13.54 -13.04 -8.69
C ALA A 82 13.46 -11.58 -9.20
N ASP A 83 12.52 -11.27 -10.09
CA ASP A 83 12.41 -10.01 -10.85
C ASP A 83 11.47 -8.97 -10.18
N LYS A 84 10.86 -9.33 -9.03
CA LYS A 84 9.87 -8.50 -8.29
C LYS A 84 10.46 -7.33 -7.49
N GLN A 85 11.79 -7.17 -7.39
CA GLN A 85 12.42 -6.12 -6.56
C GLN A 85 12.64 -4.77 -7.28
N SER A 86 12.31 -4.67 -8.58
CA SER A 86 12.49 -3.41 -9.32
C SER A 86 11.45 -2.37 -8.90
N ILE A 87 11.92 -1.23 -8.37
CA ILE A 87 11.08 -0.08 -8.04
C ILE A 87 10.55 0.52 -9.35
N VAL A 88 9.22 0.62 -9.47
CA VAL A 88 8.54 1.24 -10.63
C VAL A 88 8.15 2.69 -10.37
N LEU A 89 7.98 3.07 -9.11
CA LEU A 89 7.68 4.43 -8.68
C LEU A 89 8.45 4.69 -7.39
N GLU A 90 9.31 5.69 -7.39
CA GLU A 90 9.90 6.27 -6.19
C GLU A 90 9.40 7.70 -6.11
N VAL A 91 8.81 8.06 -4.98
CA VAL A 91 8.28 9.38 -4.72
C VAL A 91 8.85 9.83 -3.39
N THR A 92 9.61 10.90 -3.43
CA THR A 92 10.25 11.50 -2.27
C THR A 92 9.71 12.91 -2.07
N ARG A 93 9.10 13.13 -0.91
CA ARG A 93 8.53 14.39 -0.41
C ARG A 93 7.53 14.99 -1.38
N LEU A 94 6.55 14.18 -1.79
CA LEU A 94 5.43 14.66 -2.58
C LEU A 94 4.65 15.70 -1.78
N ASN A 95 4.63 16.91 -2.32
CA ASN A 95 3.85 18.02 -1.84
C ASN A 95 2.91 18.46 -2.96
N VAL A 96 1.61 18.53 -2.68
CA VAL A 96 0.60 19.00 -3.63
C VAL A 96 -0.16 20.17 -3.04
N GLN A 97 -0.11 21.31 -3.73
CA GLN A 97 -0.73 22.55 -3.28
C GLN A 97 -1.71 23.11 -4.33
N PHE A 98 -2.86 23.62 -3.86
CA PHE A 98 -3.85 24.31 -4.69
C PHE A 98 -3.98 25.79 -4.32
N PRO A 99 -4.21 26.70 -5.28
CA PRO A 99 -4.42 28.12 -5.00
C PRO A 99 -5.83 28.35 -4.41
N ILE A 100 -5.93 29.10 -3.31
CA ILE A 100 -7.21 29.42 -2.66
C ILE A 100 -7.60 30.89 -2.88
N GLU A 101 -6.61 31.79 -2.91
CA GLU A 101 -6.85 33.24 -3.04
C GLU A 101 -5.95 33.85 -4.12
N LYS A 102 -6.56 34.56 -5.09
CA LYS A 102 -5.86 35.35 -6.10
C LYS A 102 -5.57 36.75 -5.56
N GLY A 103 -4.33 37.22 -5.70
CA GLY A 103 -3.93 38.59 -5.36
C GLY A 103 -4.35 39.61 -6.43
N LEU A 104 -4.45 40.88 -6.04
CA LEU A 104 -4.88 41.97 -6.93
C LEU A 104 -3.96 42.21 -8.15
N LEU A 105 -2.72 41.70 -8.12
CA LEU A 105 -1.73 41.82 -9.19
C LEU A 105 -1.46 40.46 -9.88
N GLY A 106 -2.44 39.56 -9.91
CA GLY A 106 -2.40 38.31 -10.69
C GLY A 106 -1.62 37.14 -10.07
N GLY A 107 -0.87 37.35 -8.98
CA GLY A 107 -0.19 36.28 -8.24
C GLY A 107 -1.08 35.59 -7.20
N THR A 108 -0.86 34.30 -6.91
CA THR A 108 -1.58 33.57 -5.84
C THR A 108 -1.11 34.04 -4.46
N LYS A 109 -2.06 34.52 -3.63
CA LYS A 109 -1.79 35.05 -2.27
C LYS A 109 -1.73 33.95 -1.22
N ARG A 110 -2.55 32.90 -1.35
CA ARG A 110 -2.60 31.77 -0.40
C ARG A 110 -2.73 30.43 -1.11
N TRP A 111 -1.96 29.46 -0.62
CA TRP A 111 -1.94 28.07 -1.07
C TRP A 111 -2.54 27.16 0.01
N PHE A 112 -3.29 26.14 -0.43
CA PHE A 112 -3.76 25.03 0.40
C PHE A 112 -2.86 23.84 0.17
N ASP A 113 -2.30 23.29 1.24
CA ASP A 113 -1.54 22.06 1.18
C ASP A 113 -2.49 20.86 1.27
N ALA A 114 -2.79 20.24 0.12
CA ALA A 114 -3.65 19.06 0.08
C ALA A 114 -2.89 17.76 0.37
N VAL A 115 -1.58 17.75 0.12
CA VAL A 115 -0.66 16.65 0.44
C VAL A 115 0.65 17.26 0.93
N LYS A 116 1.15 16.77 2.06
CA LYS A 116 2.39 17.25 2.71
C LYS A 116 3.36 16.10 2.88
N ASP A 117 4.56 16.26 2.31
CA ASP A 117 5.72 15.40 2.54
C ASP A 117 5.41 13.89 2.51
N VAL A 118 4.73 13.44 1.46
CA VAL A 118 4.43 12.01 1.27
C VAL A 118 5.59 11.33 0.55
N ASP A 119 6.18 10.34 1.22
CA ASP A 119 7.16 9.42 0.65
C ASP A 119 6.47 8.09 0.34
N MET A 120 6.67 7.58 -0.87
CA MET A 120 6.15 6.27 -1.25
C MET A 120 6.97 5.62 -2.36
N THR A 121 7.08 4.31 -2.27
CA THR A 121 7.70 3.49 -3.31
C THR A 121 6.74 2.40 -3.73
N LEU A 122 6.61 2.17 -5.03
CA LEU A 122 5.86 1.06 -5.59
C LEU A 122 6.82 0.17 -6.37
N GLN A 123 6.82 -1.13 -6.07
CA GLN A 123 7.58 -2.13 -6.80
C GLN A 123 6.70 -2.84 -7.84
N LYS A 124 7.34 -3.48 -8.82
CA LYS A 124 6.64 -4.25 -9.84
C LYS A 124 5.82 -5.38 -9.20
N GLY A 125 4.50 -5.41 -9.47
CA GLY A 125 3.59 -6.43 -8.94
C GLY A 125 3.10 -6.18 -7.51
N GLN A 126 3.45 -5.05 -6.91
CA GLN A 126 2.96 -4.63 -5.60
C GLN A 126 1.63 -3.86 -5.76
N ALA A 127 0.66 -4.14 -4.88
CA ALA A 127 -0.52 -3.31 -4.70
C ALA A 127 -0.32 -2.41 -3.47
N LEU A 128 -0.44 -1.09 -3.65
CA LEU A 128 -0.39 -0.11 -2.56
C LEU A 128 -1.79 0.46 -2.32
N GLY A 129 -2.36 0.15 -1.16
CA GLY A 129 -3.62 0.71 -0.70
C GLY A 129 -3.42 2.05 0.01
N ILE A 130 -4.10 3.10 -0.44
CA ILE A 130 -4.14 4.40 0.25
C ILE A 130 -5.54 4.57 0.86
N VAL A 131 -5.65 4.58 2.18
CA VAL A 131 -6.92 4.65 2.93
C VAL A 131 -6.97 5.89 3.82
N GLY A 132 -8.17 6.31 4.21
CA GLY A 132 -8.38 7.48 5.07
C GLY A 132 -9.76 8.11 4.90
N GLU A 133 -10.09 9.07 5.74
CA GLU A 133 -11.39 9.77 5.78
C GLU A 133 -11.65 10.65 4.53
N SER A 134 -12.89 11.08 4.32
CA SER A 134 -13.23 12.01 3.23
C SER A 134 -12.42 13.31 3.35
N GLY A 135 -11.81 13.76 2.26
CA GLY A 135 -10.97 14.96 2.25
C GLY A 135 -9.50 14.76 2.66
N SER A 136 -9.06 13.53 2.98
CA SER A 136 -7.68 13.25 3.44
C SER A 136 -6.59 13.33 2.36
N GLY A 137 -6.91 13.74 1.12
CA GLY A 137 -5.92 13.90 0.04
C GLY A 137 -5.65 12.65 -0.84
N LYS A 138 -6.36 11.54 -0.66
CA LYS A 138 -6.18 10.29 -1.46
C LYS A 138 -6.26 10.52 -2.98
N THR A 139 -7.32 11.16 -3.44
CA THR A 139 -7.53 11.49 -4.87
C THR A 139 -6.47 12.46 -5.39
N THR A 140 -6.03 13.39 -4.54
CA THR A 140 -4.97 14.36 -4.88
C THR A 140 -3.64 13.66 -5.14
N ILE A 141 -3.28 12.67 -4.32
CA ILE A 141 -2.07 11.86 -4.53
C ILE A 141 -2.18 11.08 -5.84
N ALA A 142 -3.31 10.37 -6.06
CA ALA A 142 -3.51 9.57 -7.27
C ALA A 142 -3.38 10.39 -8.57
N LEU A 143 -3.98 11.59 -8.61
CA LEU A 143 -3.90 12.50 -9.74
C LEU A 143 -2.50 13.10 -9.91
N GLY A 144 -1.82 13.43 -8.80
CA GLY A 144 -0.47 14.00 -8.83
C GLY A 144 0.56 13.04 -9.41
N LEU A 145 0.48 11.77 -9.01
CA LEU A 145 1.36 10.72 -9.51
C LEU A 145 1.08 10.38 -10.99
N SER A 146 -0.18 10.47 -11.42
CA SER A 146 -0.58 10.21 -12.80
C SER A 146 -0.30 11.38 -13.75
N GLN A 147 0.27 12.48 -13.26
CA GLN A 147 0.45 13.74 -14.01
C GLN A 147 -0.85 14.32 -14.58
N LEU A 148 -1.99 14.05 -13.92
CA LEU A 148 -3.33 14.48 -14.34
C LEU A 148 -3.89 15.63 -13.50
N LEU A 149 -3.06 16.24 -12.64
CA LEU A 149 -3.48 17.44 -11.92
C LEU A 149 -3.66 18.61 -12.88
N SER A 150 -4.64 19.46 -12.57
CA SER A 150 -4.87 20.68 -13.33
C SER A 150 -3.65 21.61 -13.29
N ASN A 151 -3.42 22.39 -14.35
CA ASN A 151 -2.29 23.33 -14.49
C ASN A 151 -2.16 24.39 -13.37
N GLN A 152 -3.12 24.45 -12.45
CA GLN A 152 -3.13 25.39 -11.32
C GLN A 152 -2.53 24.78 -10.04
N ALA A 153 -2.37 23.46 -9.97
CA ALA A 153 -1.76 22.77 -8.84
C ALA A 153 -0.23 22.86 -8.91
N ARG A 154 0.43 23.00 -7.75
CA ARG A 154 1.87 22.84 -7.63
C ARG A 154 2.18 21.46 -7.09
N VAL A 155 3.05 20.74 -7.78
CA VAL A 155 3.57 19.45 -7.35
C VAL A 155 5.08 19.60 -7.18
N ASN A 156 5.57 19.32 -5.98
CA ASN A 156 6.99 19.29 -5.67
C ASN A 156 7.35 17.93 -5.09
N GLY A 157 8.60 17.51 -5.27
CA GLY A 157 9.09 16.18 -4.89
C GLY A 157 9.93 15.56 -6.02
N ARG A 158 10.60 14.45 -5.73
CA ARG A 158 11.34 13.65 -6.72
C ARG A 158 10.65 12.33 -6.95
#